data_AF-A0A820Q4C2-F1
#
_entry.id   AF-A0A820Q4C2-F1
#
_cell.length_a   1.000
_cell.length_b   1.000
_cell.length_c   1.000
_cell.angle_alpha   90.00
_cell.angle_beta   90.00
_cell.angle_gamma   90.00
#
_symmetry.space_group_name_H-M   'P 1'
#
loop_
_entity.id
_entity.type
_entity.pdbx_description
1 polymer ?
#
loop_
_entity_poly.entity_id
_entity_poly.type
_entity_poly.pdbx_seq_one_letter_code
_entity_poly.pdbx_strand_id
1 'polypeptide(L)'
;IAYHGIFQQVDHIVRYYEARRCAHPLLTMSQKRYIQYLCDLSFGTIERPHFTELVIKTINLSPVPLFNRERNGCRPYIDVFNQDNKKIFSTYQDPNKLRVFTATDGVCPIP
;
A
#
# COMPACT_ATOMS: atom_id res chain seq x y z
N ILE A 1 -0.19 -22.90 -4.76
CA ILE A 1 -0.36 -22.91 -3.29
C ILE A 1 -1.58 -22.08 -2.89
N ALA A 2 -1.57 -20.75 -3.08
CA ALA A 2 -2.74 -19.90 -2.80
C ALA A 2 -4.00 -20.33 -3.58
N TYR A 3 -3.93 -20.37 -4.92
CA TYR A 3 -5.04 -20.76 -5.78
C TYR A 3 -5.66 -22.14 -5.47
N HIS A 4 -4.84 -23.07 -4.98
CA HIS A 4 -5.28 -24.44 -4.68
C HIS A 4 -5.90 -24.56 -3.28
N GLY A 5 -6.10 -23.44 -2.57
CA GLY A 5 -6.73 -23.44 -1.25
C GLY A 5 -5.95 -24.21 -0.19
N ILE A 6 -4.61 -24.29 -0.30
CA ILE A 6 -3.81 -25.08 0.65
C ILE A 6 -3.68 -24.36 2.00
N PHE A 7 -3.52 -23.03 1.97
CA PHE A 7 -3.38 -22.20 3.16
C PHE A 7 -4.18 -20.93 3.03
N GLN A 8 -4.92 -20.57 4.07
CA GLN A 8 -5.78 -19.38 4.08
C GLN A 8 -5.02 -18.08 4.36
N GLN A 9 -3.89 -18.16 5.08
CA GLN A 9 -3.09 -17.00 5.49
C GLN A 9 -1.78 -16.93 4.70
N VAL A 10 -1.41 -15.72 4.27
CA VAL A 10 -0.17 -15.46 3.54
C VAL A 10 1.09 -15.95 4.28
N ASP A 11 1.13 -15.83 5.61
CA ASP A 11 2.30 -16.23 6.41
C ASP A 11 2.57 -17.73 6.33
N HIS A 12 1.53 -18.57 6.27
CA HIS A 12 1.69 -20.01 6.08
C HIS A 12 2.24 -20.35 4.69
N ILE A 13 1.83 -19.61 3.65
CA ILE A 13 2.37 -19.77 2.30
C ILE A 13 3.85 -19.39 2.25
N VAL A 14 4.22 -18.28 2.90
CA VAL A 14 5.60 -17.79 2.97
C VAL A 14 6.49 -18.81 3.69
N ARG A 15 6.07 -19.30 4.87
CA ARG A 15 6.80 -20.34 5.62
C ARG A 15 6.91 -21.65 4.83
N TYR A 16 5.86 -22.06 4.13
CA TYR A 16 5.90 -23.26 3.30
C TYR A 16 6.85 -23.09 2.11
N TYR A 17 6.86 -21.92 1.48
CA TYR A 17 7.79 -21.60 0.40
C TYR A 17 9.23 -21.65 0.90
N GLU A 18 9.52 -21.03 2.05
CA GLU A 18 10.81 -21.09 2.73
C GLU A 18 11.26 -22.52 2.99
N ALA A 19 10.41 -23.34 3.58
CA ALA A 19 10.74 -24.73 3.91
C ALA A 19 11.09 -25.55 2.66
N ARG A 20 10.50 -25.23 1.49
CA ARG A 20 10.79 -25.96 0.23
C ARG A 20 11.92 -25.38 -0.58
N ARG A 21 12.23 -24.09 -0.44
CA ARG A 21 13.24 -23.38 -1.24
C ARG A 21 14.48 -22.99 -0.44
N CYS A 22 14.48 -23.25 0.87
CA CYS A 22 15.52 -22.84 1.82
C CYS A 22 15.84 -21.34 1.73
N ALA A 23 14.86 -20.50 1.36
CA ALA A 23 15.04 -19.07 1.14
C ALA A 23 13.76 -18.29 1.45
N HIS A 24 13.88 -17.23 2.26
CA HIS A 24 12.78 -16.30 2.56
C HIS A 24 12.45 -15.46 1.31
N PRO A 25 11.20 -15.48 0.84
CA PRO A 25 10.83 -14.68 -0.32
C PRO A 25 10.79 -13.20 0.07
N LEU A 26 11.51 -12.36 -0.68
CA LEU A 26 11.52 -10.91 -0.48
C LEU A 26 10.25 -10.28 -1.07
N LEU A 27 9.14 -10.41 -0.35
CA LEU A 27 7.84 -9.88 -0.77
C LEU A 27 7.59 -8.49 -0.17
N THR A 28 7.16 -7.55 -1.01
CA THR A 28 6.63 -6.27 -0.55
C THR A 28 5.28 -6.44 0.14
N MET A 29 4.86 -5.45 0.95
CA MET A 29 3.54 -5.48 1.60
C MET A 29 2.39 -5.54 0.58
N SER A 30 2.54 -4.90 -0.58
CA SER A 30 1.57 -4.99 -1.67
C SER A 30 1.50 -6.40 -2.24
N GLN A 31 2.63 -7.06 -2.49
CA GLN A 31 2.65 -8.46 -2.97
C GLN A 31 2.00 -9.41 -1.96
N LYS A 32 2.27 -9.26 -0.67
CA LYS A 32 1.61 -10.05 0.39
C LYS A 32 0.09 -9.86 0.38
N ARG A 33 -0.40 -8.62 0.20
CA ARG A 33 -1.84 -8.32 0.10
C ARG A 33 -2.48 -8.99 -1.11
N TYR A 34 -1.83 -8.98 -2.27
CA TYR A 34 -2.33 -9.67 -3.47
C TYR A 34 -2.41 -11.19 -3.28
N ILE A 35 -1.44 -11.79 -2.59
CA ILE A 35 -1.51 -13.21 -2.24
C ILE A 35 -2.70 -13.46 -1.31
N GLN A 36 -2.92 -12.60 -0.31
CA GLN A 36 -4.05 -12.75 0.59
C GLN A 36 -5.39 -12.66 -0.14
N TYR A 37 -5.55 -11.76 -1.12
CA TYR A 37 -6.75 -11.70 -1.95
C TYR A 37 -7.02 -13.03 -2.70
N LEU A 38 -5.98 -13.68 -3.21
CA LEU A 38 -6.13 -14.99 -3.85
C LEU A 38 -6.53 -16.07 -2.84
N CYS A 39 -5.96 -16.04 -1.63
CA CYS A 39 -6.38 -16.96 -0.57
C CYS A 39 -7.86 -16.76 -0.22
N ASP A 40 -8.29 -15.51 -0.07
CA ASP A 40 -9.66 -15.18 0.30
C ASP A 40 -10.67 -15.67 -0.76
N LEU A 41 -10.34 -15.49 -2.04
CA LEU A 41 -11.14 -16.01 -3.15
C LEU A 41 -11.13 -17.55 -3.18
N SER A 42 -9.98 -18.20 -3.00
CA SER A 42 -9.86 -19.66 -3.04
C SER A 42 -10.57 -20.36 -1.87
N PHE A 43 -10.64 -19.73 -0.71
CA PHE A 43 -11.35 -20.25 0.47
C PHE A 43 -12.81 -19.79 0.54
N GLY A 44 -13.26 -18.94 -0.40
CA GLY A 44 -14.63 -18.43 -0.42
C GLY A 44 -14.96 -17.48 0.74
N THR A 45 -13.96 -16.87 1.38
CA THR A 45 -14.21 -15.81 2.38
C THR A 45 -14.70 -14.52 1.70
N ILE A 46 -14.37 -14.36 0.42
CA ILE A 46 -14.92 -13.34 -0.48
C ILE A 46 -15.49 -14.06 -1.69
N GLU A 47 -16.78 -13.88 -1.99
CA GLU A 47 -17.41 -14.52 -3.15
C GLU A 47 -16.99 -13.86 -4.47
N ARG A 48 -17.15 -12.53 -4.58
CA ARG A 48 -16.82 -11.77 -5.79
C ARG A 48 -16.49 -10.31 -5.45
N PRO A 49 -15.38 -9.75 -5.96
CA PRO A 49 -15.13 -8.32 -5.86
C PRO A 49 -16.25 -7.52 -6.53
N HIS A 50 -16.73 -6.46 -5.87
CA HIS A 50 -17.72 -5.56 -6.46
C HIS A 50 -17.09 -4.67 -7.54
N PHE A 51 -17.94 -4.03 -8.35
CA PHE A 51 -17.53 -3.07 -9.39
C PHE A 51 -17.95 -1.63 -9.08
N THR A 52 -18.36 -1.36 -7.84
CA THR A 52 -18.70 -0.01 -7.39
C THR A 52 -17.50 0.93 -7.46
N GLU A 53 -17.73 2.13 -7.98
CA GLU A 53 -16.73 3.19 -8.03
C GLU A 53 -16.28 3.61 -6.63
N LEU A 54 -14.98 3.87 -6.49
CA LEU A 54 -14.37 4.35 -5.26
C LEU A 54 -13.90 5.80 -5.47
N VAL A 55 -14.37 6.71 -4.62
CA VAL A 55 -13.89 8.09 -4.59
C VAL A 55 -12.92 8.27 -3.43
N ILE A 56 -11.66 8.54 -3.75
CA ILE A 56 -10.63 8.92 -2.76
C ILE A 56 -10.74 10.42 -2.53
N LYS A 57 -11.16 10.83 -1.32
CA LYS A 57 -11.36 12.25 -0.98
C LYS A 57 -10.14 12.92 -0.35
N THR A 58 -9.37 12.17 0.42
CA THR A 58 -8.22 12.66 1.19
C THR A 58 -7.38 11.47 1.62
N ILE A 59 -6.06 11.64 1.70
CA ILE A 59 -5.12 10.69 2.29
C ILE A 59 -4.44 11.36 3.48
N ASN A 60 -4.51 10.74 4.65
CA ASN A 60 -3.91 11.25 5.88
C ASN A 60 -2.63 10.45 6.20
N LEU A 61 -1.49 11.14 6.28
CA LEU A 61 -0.23 10.57 6.76
C LEU A 61 -0.05 10.91 8.24
N SER A 62 -0.02 9.88 9.11
CA SER A 62 0.12 10.03 10.55
C SER A 62 1.02 8.92 11.13
N PRO A 63 2.01 9.25 11.98
CA PRO A 63 2.47 10.60 12.31
C PRO A 63 3.13 11.28 11.10
N VAL A 64 3.34 12.60 11.17
CA VAL A 64 4.07 13.34 10.10
C VAL A 64 5.47 12.74 9.90
N PRO A 65 5.81 12.26 8.69
CA PRO A 65 7.13 11.74 8.40
C PRO A 65 8.22 12.82 8.45
N LEU A 66 9.42 12.46 8.92
CA LEU A 66 10.53 13.39 9.16
C LEU A 66 11.61 13.29 8.06
N PHE A 67 11.21 13.52 6.81
CA PHE A 67 12.07 13.33 5.62
C PHE A 67 12.88 14.56 5.19
N ASN A 68 12.59 15.75 5.73
CA ASN A 68 13.38 16.92 5.40
C ASN A 68 14.79 16.88 6.03
N ARG A 69 15.68 17.75 5.57
CA ARG A 69 17.08 17.79 6.03
C ARG A 69 17.21 17.99 7.54
N GLU A 70 16.31 18.75 8.14
CA GLU A 70 16.26 19.03 9.57
C GLU A 70 15.65 17.89 10.40
N ARG A 71 15.13 16.84 9.74
CA ARG A 71 14.45 15.70 10.37
C ARG A 71 13.32 16.12 11.32
N ASN A 72 12.61 17.18 10.98
CA ASN A 72 11.50 17.71 11.77
C ASN A 72 10.17 17.73 11.00
N GLY A 73 10.16 17.28 9.73
CA GLY A 73 8.96 17.32 8.90
C GLY A 73 9.14 16.83 7.47
N CYS A 74 8.16 17.13 6.61
CA CYS A 74 8.18 16.80 5.18
C CYS A 74 7.35 17.79 4.33
N ARG A 75 7.50 17.68 3.00
CA ARG A 75 6.68 18.36 1.97
C ARG A 75 6.10 17.31 1.02
N PRO A 76 5.09 16.55 1.45
CA PRO A 76 4.63 15.39 0.69
C PRO A 76 3.70 15.82 -0.45
N TYR A 77 3.69 14.99 -1.49
CA TYR A 77 2.69 14.99 -2.56
C TYR A 77 2.38 13.53 -2.90
N ILE A 78 1.31 13.30 -3.64
CA ILE A 78 0.85 11.97 -4.05
C ILE A 78 0.67 11.94 -5.55
N ASP A 79 1.11 10.85 -6.16
CA ASP A 79 0.76 10.45 -7.52
C ASP A 79 -0.13 9.20 -7.46
N VAL A 80 -1.21 9.19 -8.24
CA VAL A 80 -2.08 8.02 -8.39
C VAL A 80 -1.91 7.46 -9.79
N PHE A 81 -1.70 6.14 -9.86
CA PHE A 81 -1.52 5.39 -11.10
C PHE A 81 -2.63 4.36 -11.27
N ASN A 82 -3.00 4.09 -12.52
CA ASN A 82 -3.91 3.00 -12.85
C ASN A 82 -3.16 1.67 -13.05
N GLN A 83 -3.90 0.62 -13.41
CA GLN A 83 -3.37 -0.73 -13.70
C GLN A 83 -2.33 -0.78 -14.84
N ASP A 84 -2.41 0.17 -15.79
CA ASP A 84 -1.46 0.28 -16.90
C ASP A 84 -0.23 1.13 -16.54
N ASN A 85 -0.04 1.40 -15.24
CA ASN A 85 1.01 2.26 -14.71
C ASN A 85 0.99 3.69 -15.28
N LYS A 86 -0.18 4.15 -15.77
CA LYS A 86 -0.39 5.52 -16.22
C LYS A 86 -0.80 6.38 -15.04
N LYS A 87 -0.11 7.50 -14.85
CA LYS A 87 -0.48 8.51 -13.86
C LYS A 87 -1.82 9.13 -14.22
N ILE A 88 -2.79 9.06 -13.33
CA ILE A 88 -4.16 9.60 -13.51
C ILE A 88 -4.44 10.83 -12.65
N PHE A 89 -3.68 11.03 -11.57
CA PHE A 89 -3.81 12.19 -10.68
C PHE A 89 -2.48 12.50 -10.00
N SER A 90 -2.26 13.77 -9.66
CA SER A 90 -1.12 14.23 -8.89
C SER A 90 -1.47 15.45 -8.05
N THR A 91 -1.02 15.47 -6.80
CA THR A 91 -1.03 16.71 -5.98
C THR A 91 0.27 17.49 -6.09
N TYR A 92 1.22 17.03 -6.92
CA TYR A 92 2.48 17.71 -7.11
C TYR A 92 2.28 19.10 -7.72
N GLN A 93 3.00 20.06 -7.15
CA GLN A 93 3.13 21.43 -7.66
C GLN A 93 4.61 21.80 -7.64
N ASP A 94 4.92 23.09 -7.81
CA ASP A 94 6.27 23.58 -7.54
C ASP A 94 6.71 23.21 -6.11
N PRO A 95 7.94 22.72 -5.89
CA PRO A 95 8.42 22.33 -4.55
C PRO A 95 8.34 23.43 -3.48
N ASN A 96 8.29 24.69 -3.91
CA ASN A 96 8.15 25.86 -3.05
C ASN A 96 6.69 26.17 -2.66
N LYS A 97 5.71 25.61 -3.38
CA LYS A 97 4.27 25.77 -3.12
C LYS A 97 3.68 24.63 -2.30
N LEU A 98 4.37 23.49 -2.22
CA LEU A 98 3.96 22.37 -1.37
C LEU A 98 4.00 22.78 0.10
N ARG A 99 2.90 22.51 0.83
CA ARG A 99 2.80 22.76 2.27
C ARG A 99 3.87 21.96 3.00
N VAL A 100 4.55 22.62 3.92
CA VAL A 100 5.44 21.98 4.90
C VAL A 100 4.59 21.50 6.06
N PHE A 101 4.81 20.24 6.45
CA PHE A 101 4.28 19.68 7.68
C PHE A 101 5.45 19.36 8.61
N THR A 102 5.30 19.65 9.89
CA THR A 102 6.29 19.34 10.93
C THR A 102 5.71 18.34 11.93
N ALA A 103 6.55 17.84 12.83
CA ALA A 103 6.11 16.93 13.89
C ALA A 103 4.96 17.51 14.75
N THR A 104 4.87 18.85 14.88
CA THR A 104 3.81 19.51 15.65
C THR A 104 2.45 19.50 14.95
N ASP A 105 2.39 19.33 13.63
CA ASP A 105 1.11 19.20 12.90
C ASP A 105 0.41 17.86 13.23
N GLY A 106 1.15 16.83 13.64
CA GLY A 106 0.64 15.50 14.01
C GLY A 106 0.17 14.64 12.83
N VAL A 107 -0.53 15.25 11.87
CA VAL A 107 -1.05 14.61 10.65
C VAL A 107 -0.82 15.49 9.43
N CYS A 108 -0.54 14.87 8.30
CA CYS A 108 -0.50 15.52 6.99
C CYS A 108 -1.68 15.06 6.14
N PRO A 109 -2.78 15.85 6.07
CA PRO A 109 -3.88 15.61 5.14
C PRO A 109 -3.51 16.10 3.75
N ILE A 110 -3.61 15.19 2.77
CA ILE A 110 -3.37 15.45 1.35
C ILE A 110 -4.70 15.28 0.63
N PRO A 111 -5.23 16.32 -0.05
CA PRO A 111 -6.50 16.24 -0.77
C PRO A 111 -6.43 15.27 -1.94
#